data_AF-A0A1R4AAX4-F1
#
_entry.id   AF-A0A1R4AAX4-F1
#
_cell.length_a   1.000
_cell.length_b   1.000
_cell.length_c   1.000
_cell.angle_alpha   90.00
_cell.angle_beta   90.00
_cell.angle_gamma   90.00
#
_symmetry.space_group_name_H-M   'P 1'
#
loop_
_entity.id
_entity.type
_entity.pdbx_description
1 polymer ?
#
loop_
_entity_poly.entity_id
_entity_poly.type
_entity_poly.pdbx_seq_one_letter_code
_entity_poly.pdbx_strand_id
1 'polypeptide(L)'
;MQYWDLPECSICHERLSYSLCTLSQCGHVYHDQCIRQWTSKHKSEIHNNCPLCRKSITKTGIVPLKYETTPKKIGDTNDEQINFLEGEIKFLRGKLTNINNQNSSLNLIKESLNDENIKLSSKLDASDRKNSELLNKIKDYELQINSLSATNKRLSESLEDYKSKVAKNDAFKKYIKSITECEGDILTNLSKDEKINVLLQRVIYLTRFNKELSLVRDKWKKSYNEINTLYSELKSEYLNLATFDSSNDTKKDDLVNFTKIKSNSDEFMISPGRLFDDKIKLLNPQNIKATKLPTHSAFEKRKMLQQMNIIRPIKRQQGIKTFFEPIN
;
A
#
# COMPACT_ATOMS: atom_id res chain seq x y z
N MET A 1 23.70 -50.68 -15.23
CA MET A 1 24.27 -51.93 -15.75
C MET A 1 25.52 -51.53 -16.52
N GLN A 2 26.71 -51.67 -15.92
CA GLN A 2 27.96 -51.30 -16.60
C GLN A 2 28.25 -52.37 -17.65
N TYR A 3 28.36 -51.96 -18.92
CA TYR A 3 28.78 -52.83 -20.01
C TYR A 3 30.23 -53.25 -19.78
N TRP A 4 30.49 -54.56 -19.78
CA TRP A 4 31.86 -55.09 -19.81
C TRP A 4 32.31 -55.08 -21.27
N ASP A 5 32.98 -54.02 -21.69
CA ASP A 5 33.60 -53.97 -23.01
C ASP A 5 34.80 -54.91 -23.04
N LEU A 6 34.77 -55.87 -23.99
CA LEU A 6 35.91 -56.74 -24.25
C LEU A 6 37.09 -55.90 -24.75
N PRO A 7 38.31 -56.11 -24.22
CA PRO A 7 39.48 -55.33 -24.60
C PRO A 7 39.84 -55.53 -26.09
N GLU A 8 40.33 -54.45 -26.70
CA GLU A 8 40.75 -54.43 -28.11
C GLU A 8 42.25 -54.71 -28.25
N CYS A 9 42.64 -55.33 -29.35
CA CYS A 9 44.03 -55.55 -29.70
C CYS A 9 44.68 -54.22 -30.10
N SER A 10 45.75 -53.79 -29.42
CA SER A 10 46.36 -52.49 -29.72
C SER A 10 47.17 -52.42 -31.02
N ILE A 11 47.20 -53.50 -31.82
CA ILE A 11 47.87 -53.55 -33.12
C ILE A 11 46.86 -53.39 -34.27
N CYS A 12 45.73 -54.12 -34.21
CA CYS A 12 44.69 -54.05 -35.26
C CYS A 12 43.42 -53.30 -34.84
N HIS A 13 43.29 -52.94 -33.55
CA HIS A 13 42.11 -52.30 -32.95
C HIS A 13 40.81 -53.12 -33.04
N GLU A 14 40.92 -54.44 -33.22
CA GLU A 14 39.77 -55.35 -33.18
C GLU A 14 39.64 -56.05 -31.81
N ARG A 15 38.42 -56.50 -31.47
CA ARG A 15 38.12 -57.19 -30.21
C ARG A 15 38.92 -58.49 -30.07
N LEU A 16 39.57 -58.68 -28.92
CA LEU A 16 40.34 -59.88 -28.57
C LEU A 16 39.41 -61.09 -28.37
N SER A 17 39.04 -61.77 -29.45
CA SER A 17 37.99 -62.81 -29.44
C SER A 17 38.45 -64.19 -29.92
N TYR A 18 39.58 -64.29 -30.64
CA TYR A 18 40.10 -65.55 -31.17
C TYR A 18 41.62 -65.55 -31.25
N SER A 19 42.24 -66.74 -31.28
CA SER A 19 43.68 -66.92 -31.52
C SER A 19 44.56 -65.94 -30.73
N LEU A 20 44.30 -65.86 -29.42
CA LEU A 20 44.94 -64.91 -28.53
C LEU A 20 46.30 -65.42 -28.06
N CYS A 21 47.19 -64.49 -27.75
CA CYS A 21 48.48 -64.78 -27.15
C CYS A 21 48.83 -63.68 -26.14
N THR A 22 49.70 -64.01 -25.20
CA THR A 22 50.22 -63.06 -24.22
C THR A 22 51.74 -63.00 -24.28
N LEU A 23 52.30 -61.84 -23.95
CA LEU A 23 53.74 -61.65 -23.85
C LEU A 23 54.24 -62.00 -22.45
N SER A 24 55.13 -62.98 -22.33
CA SER A 24 55.60 -63.52 -21.04
C SER A 24 56.21 -62.47 -20.10
N GLN A 25 56.82 -61.41 -20.64
CA GLN A 25 57.50 -60.37 -19.86
C GLN A 25 56.56 -59.27 -19.32
N CYS A 26 55.34 -59.16 -19.85
CA CYS A 26 54.46 -58.03 -19.54
C CYS A 26 52.96 -58.36 -19.42
N GLY A 27 52.53 -59.55 -19.84
CA GLY A 27 51.14 -60.00 -19.72
C GLY A 27 50.16 -59.40 -20.74
N HIS A 28 50.57 -58.40 -21.53
CA HIS A 28 49.69 -57.80 -22.54
C HIS A 28 49.27 -58.83 -23.61
N VAL A 29 47.98 -58.78 -23.98
CA VAL A 29 47.32 -59.76 -24.85
C VAL A 29 47.09 -59.18 -26.24
N TYR A 30 47.34 -60.00 -27.26
CA TYR A 30 47.18 -59.64 -28.67
C TYR A 30 46.63 -60.84 -29.46
N HIS A 31 46.12 -60.60 -30.66
CA HIS A 31 45.98 -61.67 -31.65
C HIS A 31 47.39 -62.21 -31.99
N ASP A 32 47.53 -63.54 -32.01
CA ASP A 32 48.79 -64.25 -32.27
C ASP A 32 49.44 -63.77 -33.58
N GLN A 33 48.64 -63.62 -34.63
CA GLN A 33 49.11 -63.10 -35.91
C GLN A 33 49.62 -61.66 -35.82
N CYS A 34 48.92 -60.79 -35.08
CA CYS A 34 49.27 -59.37 -34.98
C CYS A 34 50.64 -59.18 -34.32
N ILE A 35 50.86 -59.82 -33.17
CA ILE A 35 52.13 -59.66 -32.46
C ILE A 35 53.28 -60.36 -33.17
N ARG A 36 53.03 -61.49 -33.86
CA ARG A 36 54.07 -62.15 -34.67
C ARG A 36 54.48 -61.27 -35.84
N GLN A 37 53.52 -60.69 -36.56
CA GLN A 37 53.82 -59.73 -37.65
C GLN A 37 54.59 -58.51 -37.15
N TRP A 38 54.23 -57.99 -35.98
CA TRP A 38 54.94 -56.87 -35.34
C TRP A 38 56.42 -57.20 -35.11
N THR A 39 56.71 -58.39 -34.56
CA THR A 39 58.09 -58.84 -34.33
C THR A 39 58.83 -59.30 -35.59
N SER A 40 58.12 -59.72 -36.66
CA SER A 40 58.74 -60.30 -37.86
C SER A 40 58.99 -59.30 -38.99
N LYS A 41 58.22 -58.21 -39.07
CA LYS A 41 58.28 -57.26 -40.20
C LYS A 41 59.53 -56.37 -40.21
N HIS A 42 60.24 -56.26 -39.10
CA HIS A 42 61.42 -55.38 -39.01
C HIS A 42 62.68 -56.18 -38.65
N LYS A 43 63.62 -56.29 -39.60
CA LYS A 43 64.93 -56.95 -39.40
C LYS A 43 65.87 -56.17 -38.46
N SER A 44 65.44 -55.05 -37.91
CA SER A 44 66.20 -54.27 -36.92
C SER A 44 65.80 -54.67 -35.50
N GLU A 45 66.78 -54.79 -34.61
CA GLU A 45 66.61 -55.15 -33.18
C GLU A 45 65.71 -54.20 -32.38
N ILE A 46 65.27 -53.10 -33.01
CA ILE A 46 64.49 -52.00 -32.42
C ILE A 46 63.02 -52.37 -32.18
N HIS A 47 62.46 -53.36 -32.90
CA HIS A 47 61.03 -53.71 -32.83
C HIS A 47 60.71 -55.01 -32.10
N ASN A 48 61.67 -55.57 -31.36
CA ASN A 48 61.44 -56.69 -30.44
C ASN A 48 60.94 -56.20 -29.08
N ASN A 49 59.94 -55.32 -29.07
CA ASN A 49 59.40 -54.70 -27.86
C ASN A 49 57.87 -54.69 -27.91
N CYS A 50 57.25 -54.86 -26.75
CA CYS A 50 55.80 -54.79 -26.57
C CYS A 50 55.24 -53.44 -27.08
N PRO A 51 54.23 -53.42 -27.98
CA PRO A 51 53.62 -52.19 -28.47
C PRO A 51 53.09 -51.26 -27.36
N LEU A 52 52.57 -51.84 -26.27
CA LEU A 52 51.98 -51.08 -25.17
C LEU A 52 53.01 -50.55 -24.17
N CYS A 53 53.95 -51.40 -23.72
CA CYS A 53 54.83 -51.07 -22.59
C CYS A 53 56.32 -51.09 -22.92
N ARG A 54 56.69 -51.32 -24.19
CA ARG A 54 58.06 -51.33 -24.72
C ARG A 54 59.04 -52.29 -24.05
N LYS A 55 58.57 -53.24 -23.23
CA LYS A 55 59.41 -54.32 -22.68
C LYS A 55 59.87 -55.25 -23.81
N SER A 56 61.12 -55.72 -23.75
CA SER A 56 61.70 -56.60 -24.77
C SER A 56 60.94 -57.93 -24.87
N ILE A 57 60.73 -58.41 -26.10
CA ILE A 57 60.09 -59.68 -26.43
C ILE A 57 61.19 -60.67 -26.79
N THR A 58 61.33 -61.74 -26.00
CA THR A 58 62.27 -62.82 -26.29
C THR A 58 61.75 -63.72 -27.41
N LYS A 59 62.64 -64.48 -28.08
CA LYS A 59 62.25 -65.40 -29.19
C LYS A 59 61.17 -66.42 -28.79
N THR A 60 61.07 -66.76 -27.51
CA THR A 60 60.07 -67.66 -26.92
C THR A 60 59.03 -66.92 -26.07
N GLY A 61 59.01 -65.59 -26.12
CA GLY A 61 58.21 -64.73 -25.24
C GLY A 61 56.75 -64.55 -25.64
N ILE A 62 56.30 -65.16 -26.75
CA ILE A 62 54.92 -65.11 -27.23
C ILE A 62 54.25 -66.44 -26.88
N VAL A 63 53.35 -66.42 -25.90
CA VAL A 63 52.67 -67.61 -25.36
C VAL A 63 51.23 -67.64 -25.86
N PRO A 64 50.82 -68.65 -26.66
CA PRO A 64 49.44 -68.76 -27.13
C PRO A 64 48.50 -69.09 -25.96
N LEU A 65 47.40 -68.34 -25.86
CA LEU A 65 46.33 -68.60 -24.90
C LEU A 65 45.40 -69.66 -25.51
N LYS A 66 45.67 -70.92 -25.18
CA LYS A 66 44.76 -72.03 -25.51
C LYS A 66 43.67 -72.07 -24.45
N TYR A 67 42.50 -71.53 -24.77
CA TYR A 67 41.29 -71.77 -24.00
C TYR A 67 40.36 -72.68 -24.79
N GLU A 68 39.94 -73.77 -24.17
CA GLU A 68 38.89 -74.63 -24.72
C GLU A 68 37.55 -73.94 -24.46
N THR A 69 37.04 -73.22 -25.45
CA THR A 69 35.59 -72.98 -25.50
C THR A 69 34.97 -74.29 -25.93
N THR A 70 34.50 -75.10 -24.98
CA THR A 70 33.58 -76.17 -25.34
C THR A 70 32.30 -75.48 -25.82
N PRO A 71 31.91 -75.58 -27.11
CA PRO A 71 30.58 -75.16 -27.51
C PRO A 71 29.65 -76.19 -26.89
N LYS A 72 29.07 -75.87 -25.74
CA LYS A 72 28.01 -76.68 -25.14
C LYS A 72 26.90 -76.74 -26.19
N LYS A 73 26.74 -77.88 -26.86
CA LYS A 73 25.63 -78.13 -27.77
C LYS A 73 24.35 -77.91 -26.97
N ILE A 74 23.64 -76.81 -27.26
CA ILE A 74 22.30 -76.53 -26.77
C ILE A 74 21.37 -77.41 -27.62
N GLY A 75 21.29 -78.68 -27.24
CA GLY A 75 20.35 -79.65 -27.79
C GLY A 75 20.07 -80.60 -26.64
N ASP A 76 18.82 -80.65 -26.22
CA ASP A 76 18.28 -81.55 -25.18
C ASP A 76 18.34 -81.07 -23.71
N THR A 77 18.29 -79.76 -23.44
CA THR A 77 17.82 -79.28 -22.11
C THR A 77 16.36 -78.86 -22.18
N ASN A 78 15.50 -79.82 -21.81
CA ASN A 78 14.20 -79.71 -21.15
C ASN A 78 13.21 -78.67 -21.72
N ASP A 79 12.37 -79.08 -22.67
CA ASP A 79 11.15 -78.36 -23.04
C ASP A 79 10.30 -77.96 -21.82
N GLU A 80 10.39 -78.72 -20.72
CA GLU A 80 9.76 -78.38 -19.44
C GLU A 80 10.34 -77.10 -18.78
N GLN A 81 11.66 -76.89 -18.85
CA GLN A 81 12.28 -75.66 -18.33
C GLN A 81 11.96 -74.46 -19.21
N ILE A 82 11.87 -74.66 -20.53
CA ILE A 82 11.46 -73.62 -21.47
C ILE A 82 10.00 -73.23 -21.21
N ASN A 83 9.09 -74.19 -21.10
CA ASN A 83 7.69 -73.95 -20.79
C ASN A 83 7.50 -73.26 -19.43
N PHE A 84 8.28 -73.64 -18.42
CA PHE A 84 8.27 -72.98 -17.10
C PHE A 84 8.71 -71.50 -17.21
N LEU A 85 9.83 -71.23 -17.89
CA LEU A 85 10.33 -69.87 -18.09
C LEU A 85 9.38 -69.03 -18.93
N GLU A 86 8.72 -69.61 -19.94
CA GLU A 86 7.70 -68.91 -20.73
C GLU A 86 6.47 -68.55 -19.89
N GLY A 87 6.05 -69.45 -18.99
CA GLY A 87 5.00 -69.18 -18.01
C GLY A 87 5.36 -68.03 -17.07
N GLU A 88 6.58 -68.03 -16.54
CA GLU A 88 7.14 -66.96 -15.69
C GLU A 88 7.18 -65.63 -16.46
N ILE A 89 7.67 -65.62 -17.70
CA ILE A 89 7.72 -64.43 -18.55
C ILE A 89 6.30 -63.88 -18.80
N LYS A 90 5.33 -64.75 -19.06
CA LYS A 90 3.93 -64.35 -19.27
C LYS A 90 3.35 -63.73 -18.00
N PHE A 91 3.60 -64.34 -16.84
CA PHE A 91 3.18 -63.82 -15.54
C PHE A 91 3.80 -62.45 -15.23
N LEU A 92 5.12 -62.32 -15.39
CA LEU A 92 5.84 -61.06 -15.17
C LEU A 92 5.36 -59.96 -16.12
N ARG A 93 5.09 -60.29 -17.39
CA ARG A 93 4.48 -59.34 -18.34
C ARG A 93 3.12 -58.87 -17.86
N GLY A 94 2.26 -59.76 -17.37
CA GLY A 94 0.97 -59.40 -16.79
C GLY A 94 1.09 -58.50 -15.55
N LYS A 95 2.09 -58.76 -14.70
CA LYS A 95 2.38 -57.88 -13.56
C LYS A 95 2.87 -56.51 -14.01
N LEU A 96 3.72 -56.45 -15.03
CA LEU A 96 4.26 -55.22 -15.60
C LEU A 96 3.15 -54.35 -16.22
N THR A 97 2.22 -54.96 -16.97
CA THR A 97 1.08 -54.23 -17.54
C THR A 97 0.15 -53.70 -16.45
N ASN A 98 -0.12 -54.48 -15.41
CA ASN A 98 -0.93 -54.03 -14.27
C ASN A 98 -0.29 -52.82 -13.55
N ILE A 99 1.01 -52.89 -13.24
CA ILE A 99 1.75 -51.77 -12.63
C ILE A 99 1.75 -50.55 -13.56
N ASN A 100 1.90 -50.75 -14.86
CA ASN A 100 1.89 -49.66 -15.83
C ASN A 100 0.52 -48.94 -15.87
N ASN A 101 -0.58 -49.71 -15.81
CA ASN A 101 -1.93 -49.15 -15.74
C ASN A 101 -2.17 -48.40 -14.43
N GLN A 102 -1.67 -48.92 -13.30
CA GLN A 102 -1.72 -48.23 -12.01
C GLN A 102 -0.94 -46.91 -12.05
N ASN A 103 0.26 -46.90 -12.62
CA ASN A 103 1.07 -45.68 -12.77
C ASN A 103 0.37 -44.64 -13.66
N SER A 104 -0.24 -45.06 -14.76
CA SER A 104 -1.02 -44.16 -15.61
C SER A 104 -2.20 -43.54 -14.84
N SER A 105 -2.92 -44.33 -14.06
CA SER A 105 -4.03 -43.85 -13.22
C SER A 105 -3.55 -42.86 -12.14
N LEU A 106 -2.43 -43.15 -11.48
CA LEU A 106 -1.83 -42.27 -10.48
C LEU A 106 -1.36 -40.93 -11.09
N ASN A 107 -0.83 -40.94 -12.30
CA ASN A 107 -0.45 -39.71 -12.99
C ASN A 107 -1.66 -38.82 -13.28
N LEU A 108 -2.79 -39.38 -13.72
CA LEU A 108 -4.02 -38.61 -13.93
C LEU A 108 -4.52 -37.97 -12.62
N ILE A 109 -4.47 -38.72 -11.51
CA ILE A 109 -4.85 -38.17 -10.19
C ILE A 109 -3.89 -37.04 -9.79
N LYS A 110 -2.59 -37.22 -10.01
CA LYS A 110 -1.57 -36.20 -9.71
C LYS A 110 -1.81 -34.91 -10.51
N GLU A 111 -2.14 -35.01 -11.79
CA GLU A 111 -2.49 -33.87 -12.63
C GLU A 111 -3.75 -33.17 -12.13
N SER A 112 -4.81 -33.93 -11.80
CA SER A 112 -6.04 -33.37 -11.24
C SER A 112 -5.81 -32.62 -9.93
N LEU A 113 -4.99 -33.17 -9.02
CA LEU A 113 -4.64 -32.52 -7.76
C LEU A 113 -3.79 -31.27 -7.98
N ASN A 114 -2.91 -31.28 -8.99
CA ASN A 114 -2.12 -30.11 -9.35
C ASN A 114 -3.01 -28.97 -9.86
N ASP A 115 -3.99 -29.28 -10.71
CA ASP A 115 -4.96 -28.30 -11.19
C ASP A 115 -5.81 -27.71 -10.06
N GLU A 116 -6.20 -28.54 -9.09
CA GLU A 116 -6.92 -28.09 -7.90
C GLU A 116 -6.05 -27.18 -7.03
N ASN A 117 -4.79 -27.53 -6.81
CA ASN A 117 -3.83 -26.68 -6.09
C ASN A 117 -3.62 -25.32 -6.77
N ILE A 118 -3.51 -25.29 -8.10
CA ILE A 118 -3.41 -24.03 -8.85
C ILE A 118 -4.68 -23.18 -8.64
N LYS A 119 -5.88 -23.80 -8.72
CA LYS A 119 -7.14 -23.09 -8.48
C LYS A 119 -7.22 -22.55 -7.05
N LEU A 120 -6.86 -23.35 -6.04
CA LEU A 120 -6.85 -22.93 -4.64
C LEU A 120 -5.85 -21.81 -4.39
N SER A 121 -4.64 -21.90 -4.94
CA SER A 121 -3.63 -20.84 -4.86
C SER A 121 -4.16 -19.54 -5.45
N SER A 122 -4.78 -19.57 -6.65
CA SER A 122 -5.33 -18.36 -7.27
C SER A 122 -6.48 -17.73 -6.45
N LYS A 123 -7.29 -18.55 -5.77
CA LYS A 123 -8.35 -18.07 -4.86
C LYS A 123 -7.78 -17.44 -3.61
N LEU A 124 -6.70 -18.02 -3.05
CA LEU A 124 -5.99 -17.47 -1.90
C LEU A 124 -5.42 -16.09 -2.24
N ASP A 125 -4.70 -15.98 -3.36
CA ASP A 125 -4.15 -14.71 -3.85
C ASP A 125 -5.23 -13.63 -4.05
N ALA A 126 -6.38 -14.02 -4.62
CA ALA A 126 -7.51 -13.11 -4.82
C ALA A 126 -8.10 -12.63 -3.48
N SER A 127 -8.15 -13.51 -2.48
CA SER A 127 -8.60 -13.15 -1.13
C SER A 127 -7.60 -12.22 -0.43
N ASP A 128 -6.30 -12.47 -0.57
CA ASP A 128 -5.25 -11.65 0.03
C ASP A 128 -5.19 -10.23 -0.56
N ARG A 129 -5.45 -10.11 -1.86
CA ARG A 129 -5.62 -8.79 -2.51
C ARG A 129 -6.80 -8.03 -1.92
N LYS A 130 -7.97 -8.67 -1.77
CA LYS A 130 -9.15 -8.05 -1.15
C LYS A 130 -8.90 -7.65 0.31
N ASN A 131 -8.19 -8.48 1.07
CA ASN A 131 -7.83 -8.16 2.45
C ASN A 131 -6.90 -6.94 2.52
N SER A 132 -5.93 -6.85 1.61
CA SER A 132 -5.03 -5.69 1.51
C SER A 132 -5.78 -4.41 1.16
N GLU A 133 -6.75 -4.47 0.23
CA GLU A 133 -7.63 -3.35 -0.10
C GLU A 133 -8.48 -2.90 1.10
N LEU A 134 -9.04 -3.84 1.86
CA LEU A 134 -9.83 -3.53 3.06
C LEU A 134 -8.97 -2.89 4.15
N LEU A 135 -7.74 -3.36 4.36
CA LEU A 135 -6.79 -2.76 5.31
C LEU A 135 -6.46 -1.31 4.95
N ASN A 136 -6.26 -1.02 3.65
CA ASN A 136 -6.04 0.35 3.20
C ASN A 136 -7.27 1.24 3.46
N LYS A 137 -8.48 0.74 3.19
CA LYS A 137 -9.71 1.48 3.49
C LYS A 137 -9.89 1.75 4.99
N ILE A 138 -9.57 0.78 5.84
CA ILE A 138 -9.60 0.97 7.30
C ILE A 138 -8.67 2.11 7.71
N LYS A 139 -7.44 2.11 7.20
CA LYS A 139 -6.46 3.18 7.47
C LYS A 139 -6.96 4.55 7.00
N ASP A 140 -7.59 4.62 5.84
CA ASP A 140 -8.18 5.86 5.33
C ASP A 140 -9.32 6.36 6.24
N TYR A 141 -10.19 5.46 6.71
CA TYR A 141 -11.25 5.82 7.65
C TYR A 141 -10.70 6.28 9.00
N GLU A 142 -9.62 5.69 9.51
CA GLU A 142 -8.95 6.14 10.72
C GLU A 142 -8.42 7.58 10.57
N LEU A 143 -7.79 7.90 9.44
CA LEU A 143 -7.33 9.26 9.14
C LEU A 143 -8.49 10.26 9.08
N GLN A 144 -9.60 9.87 8.45
CA GLN A 144 -10.82 10.70 8.40
C GLN A 144 -11.40 10.94 9.79
N ILE A 145 -11.53 9.90 10.62
CA ILE A 145 -12.02 10.01 12.00
C ILE A 145 -11.15 10.96 12.82
N ASN A 146 -9.82 10.85 12.70
CA ASN A 146 -8.89 11.73 13.40
C ASN A 146 -9.04 13.20 12.96
N SER A 147 -9.20 13.44 11.66
CA SER A 147 -9.42 14.79 11.14
C SER A 147 -10.75 15.39 11.65
N LEU A 148 -11.83 14.62 11.61
CA LEU A 148 -13.15 15.04 12.08
C LEU A 148 -13.13 15.29 13.60
N SER A 149 -12.47 14.42 14.37
CA SER A 149 -12.29 14.60 15.80
C SER A 149 -11.57 15.92 16.12
N ALA A 150 -10.50 16.25 15.40
CA ALA A 150 -9.79 17.51 15.56
C ALA A 150 -10.69 18.72 15.22
N THR A 151 -11.50 18.64 14.17
CA THR A 151 -12.46 19.72 13.83
C THR A 151 -13.54 19.89 14.89
N ASN A 152 -14.11 18.79 15.41
CA ASN A 152 -15.12 18.81 16.47
C ASN A 152 -14.56 19.42 17.76
N LYS A 153 -13.28 19.15 18.09
CA LYS A 153 -12.60 19.79 19.22
C LYS A 153 -12.54 21.31 19.06
N ARG A 154 -12.07 21.80 17.90
CA ARG A 154 -11.99 23.25 17.60
C ARG A 154 -13.36 23.94 17.62
N LEU A 155 -14.38 23.28 17.08
CA LEU A 155 -15.75 23.80 17.10
C LEU A 155 -16.29 23.86 18.53
N SER A 156 -15.99 22.87 19.37
CA SER A 156 -16.39 22.85 20.78
C SER A 156 -15.71 23.97 21.57
N GLU A 157 -14.42 24.20 21.35
CA GLU A 157 -13.68 25.32 21.96
C GLU A 157 -14.25 26.68 21.54
N SER A 158 -14.55 26.84 20.25
CA SER A 158 -15.17 28.08 19.73
C SER A 158 -16.57 28.30 20.31
N LEU A 159 -17.37 27.25 20.43
CA LEU A 159 -18.71 27.31 21.01
C LEU A 159 -18.66 27.76 22.48
N GLU A 160 -17.66 27.30 23.24
CA GLU A 160 -17.47 27.73 24.63
C GLU A 160 -17.06 29.20 24.73
N ASP A 161 -16.17 29.68 23.84
CA ASP A 161 -15.83 31.11 23.75
C ASP A 161 -17.06 31.98 23.42
N TYR A 162 -17.90 31.56 22.48
CA TYR A 162 -19.14 32.28 22.15
C TYR A 162 -20.13 32.28 23.31
N LYS A 163 -20.28 31.18 24.05
CA LYS A 163 -21.12 31.15 25.27
C LYS A 163 -20.63 32.14 26.31
N SER A 164 -19.32 32.20 26.55
CA SER A 164 -18.72 33.18 27.47
C SER A 164 -18.98 34.62 27.03
N LYS A 165 -18.86 34.92 25.73
CA LYS A 165 -19.18 36.24 25.17
C LYS A 165 -20.66 36.61 25.33
N VAL A 166 -21.57 35.67 25.08
CA VAL A 166 -23.01 35.88 25.29
C VAL A 166 -23.31 36.18 26.75
N ALA A 167 -22.73 35.43 27.69
CA ALA A 167 -22.92 35.67 29.12
C ALA A 167 -22.43 37.07 29.55
N LYS A 168 -21.30 37.54 29.01
CA LYS A 168 -20.80 38.92 29.24
C LYS A 168 -21.76 39.97 28.69
N ASN A 169 -22.30 39.76 27.50
CA ASN A 169 -23.27 40.67 26.89
C ASN A 169 -24.57 40.73 27.70
N ASP A 170 -25.05 39.59 28.21
CA ASP A 170 -26.22 39.55 29.09
C ASP A 170 -25.98 40.29 30.41
N ALA A 171 -24.80 40.15 31.00
CA ALA A 171 -24.40 40.91 32.18
C ALA A 171 -24.36 42.42 31.90
N PHE A 172 -23.76 42.83 30.77
CA PHE A 172 -23.72 44.22 30.35
C PHE A 172 -25.12 44.80 30.08
N LYS A 173 -26.01 44.02 29.47
CA LYS A 173 -27.40 44.41 29.23
C LYS A 173 -28.16 44.63 30.55
N LYS A 174 -27.95 43.77 31.57
CA LYS A 174 -28.50 43.96 32.92
C LYS A 174 -27.98 45.25 33.57
N TYR A 175 -26.68 45.51 33.43
CA TYR A 175 -26.05 46.73 33.94
C TYR A 175 -26.65 47.99 33.30
N ILE A 176 -26.75 48.07 31.97
CA ILE A 176 -27.40 49.20 31.28
C ILE A 176 -28.83 49.39 31.77
N LYS A 177 -29.60 48.30 31.89
CA LYS A 177 -30.99 48.36 32.37
C LYS A 177 -31.08 49.03 33.74
N SER A 178 -30.19 48.68 34.67
CA SER A 178 -30.16 49.30 36.00
C SER A 178 -29.80 50.79 35.96
N ILE A 179 -28.91 51.23 35.06
CA ILE A 179 -28.60 52.66 34.89
C ILE A 179 -29.81 53.40 34.35
N THR A 180 -30.46 52.87 33.30
CA THR A 180 -31.62 53.54 32.68
C THR A 180 -32.80 53.67 33.64
N GLU A 181 -32.96 52.73 34.58
CA GLU A 181 -33.98 52.80 35.63
C GLU A 181 -33.63 53.85 36.70
N CYS A 182 -32.34 54.10 36.99
CA CYS A 182 -31.88 55.13 37.92
C CYS A 182 -31.87 56.56 37.33
N GLU A 183 -31.56 56.73 36.04
CA GLU A 183 -31.44 58.07 35.42
C GLU A 183 -32.80 58.77 35.20
N GLY A 184 -33.89 58.01 35.11
CA GLY A 184 -35.24 58.56 34.94
C GLY A 184 -35.71 59.44 36.13
N ASP A 185 -35.26 59.13 37.34
CA ASP A 185 -35.65 59.83 38.58
C ASP A 185 -34.71 60.98 38.96
N ILE A 186 -33.47 60.96 38.48
CA ILE A 186 -32.48 62.01 38.80
C ILE A 186 -32.73 63.26 37.94
N LEU A 187 -33.09 63.10 36.66
CA LEU A 187 -33.32 64.23 35.77
C LEU A 187 -34.61 65.00 36.07
N THR A 188 -35.61 64.39 36.69
CA THR A 188 -36.87 65.07 37.03
C THR A 188 -36.72 66.05 38.20
N ASN A 189 -35.82 65.74 39.15
CA ASN A 189 -35.62 66.51 40.39
C ASN A 189 -34.55 67.61 40.31
N LEU A 190 -33.79 67.71 39.22
CA LEU A 190 -32.75 68.73 39.06
C LEU A 190 -33.32 70.07 38.59
N SER A 191 -32.77 71.17 39.11
CA SER A 191 -33.03 72.53 38.62
C SER A 191 -32.54 72.71 37.16
N LYS A 192 -32.99 73.78 36.49
CA LYS A 192 -32.59 74.03 35.09
C LYS A 192 -31.07 74.17 34.93
N ASP A 193 -30.40 74.83 35.88
CA ASP A 193 -28.96 75.08 35.82
C ASP A 193 -28.14 73.80 36.08
N GLU A 194 -28.61 72.95 36.99
CA GLU A 194 -28.00 71.64 37.23
C GLU A 194 -28.14 70.71 36.03
N LYS A 195 -29.31 70.73 35.36
CA LYS A 195 -29.54 70.00 34.09
C LYS A 195 -28.56 70.46 33.01
N ILE A 196 -28.35 71.77 32.87
CA ILE A 196 -27.39 72.33 31.91
C ILE A 196 -25.97 71.86 32.23
N ASN A 197 -25.56 71.88 33.50
CA ASN A 197 -24.23 71.41 33.91
C ASN A 197 -24.02 69.91 33.65
N VAL A 198 -25.01 69.06 33.94
CA VAL A 198 -24.96 67.61 33.64
C VAL A 198 -24.84 67.38 32.13
N LEU A 199 -25.62 68.10 31.32
CA LEU A 199 -25.54 68.02 29.86
C LEU A 199 -24.18 68.50 29.34
N LEU A 200 -23.62 69.59 29.87
CA LEU A 200 -22.29 70.08 29.50
C LEU A 200 -21.19 69.06 29.81
N GLN A 201 -21.21 68.46 31.01
CA GLN A 201 -20.26 67.41 31.37
C GLN A 201 -20.41 66.19 30.44
N ARG A 202 -21.64 65.83 30.07
CA ARG A 202 -21.90 64.76 29.11
C ARG A 202 -21.36 65.09 27.72
N VAL A 203 -21.52 66.33 27.25
CA VAL A 203 -20.98 66.80 25.96
C VAL A 203 -19.45 66.75 25.97
N ILE A 204 -18.80 67.20 27.04
CA ILE A 204 -17.34 67.12 27.19
C ILE A 204 -16.86 65.67 27.13
N TYR A 205 -17.52 64.78 27.88
CA TYR A 205 -17.22 63.35 27.86
C TYR A 205 -17.37 62.74 26.47
N LEU A 206 -18.51 62.98 25.79
CA LEU A 206 -18.77 62.46 24.45
C LEU A 206 -17.77 63.01 23.42
N THR A 207 -17.35 64.27 23.57
CA THR A 207 -16.34 64.88 22.69
C THR A 207 -14.99 64.18 22.85
N ARG A 208 -14.56 63.92 24.09
CA ARG A 208 -13.33 63.16 24.37
C ARG A 208 -13.42 61.74 23.80
N PHE A 209 -14.51 61.04 24.05
CA PHE A 209 -14.70 59.68 23.56
C PHE A 209 -14.71 59.62 22.02
N ASN A 210 -15.34 60.59 21.35
CA ASN A 210 -15.32 60.67 19.89
C ASN A 210 -13.89 60.88 19.33
N LYS A 211 -13.06 61.66 20.02
CA LYS A 211 -11.64 61.81 19.68
C LYS A 211 -10.89 60.48 19.79
N GLU A 212 -11.10 59.74 20.88
CA GLU A 212 -10.50 58.42 21.09
C GLU A 212 -10.93 57.42 20.00
N LEU A 213 -12.23 57.39 19.65
CA LEU A 213 -12.74 56.58 18.54
C LEU A 213 -12.11 56.96 17.19
N SER A 214 -11.89 58.25 16.93
CA SER A 214 -11.19 58.69 15.72
C SER A 214 -9.78 58.13 15.65
N LEU A 215 -9.03 58.16 16.75
CA LEU A 215 -7.68 57.60 16.81
C LEU A 215 -7.67 56.09 16.56
N VAL A 216 -8.63 55.35 17.11
CA VAL A 216 -8.77 53.90 16.87
C VAL A 216 -9.09 53.62 15.40
N ARG A 217 -10.01 54.39 14.80
CA ARG A 217 -10.34 54.30 13.38
C ARG A 217 -9.11 54.54 12.49
N ASP A 218 -8.31 55.56 12.80
CA ASP A 218 -7.12 55.89 12.01
C ASP A 218 -6.05 54.79 12.12
N LYS A 219 -5.86 54.22 13.32
CA LYS A 219 -5.00 53.04 13.52
C LYS A 219 -5.48 51.85 12.70
N TRP A 220 -6.77 51.55 12.73
CA TRP A 220 -7.34 50.44 11.96
C TRP A 220 -7.17 50.65 10.46
N LYS A 221 -7.39 51.87 9.96
CA LYS A 221 -7.17 52.24 8.56
C LYS A 221 -5.71 52.04 8.14
N LYS A 222 -4.75 52.38 9.02
CA LYS A 222 -3.33 52.13 8.77
C LYS A 222 -3.02 50.64 8.66
N SER A 223 -3.45 49.83 9.64
CA SER A 223 -3.24 48.37 9.61
C SER A 223 -3.91 47.70 8.41
N TYR A 224 -5.11 48.17 8.02
CA TYR A 224 -5.78 47.68 6.82
C TYR A 224 -4.95 47.95 5.56
N ASN A 225 -4.40 49.15 5.41
CA ASN A 225 -3.54 49.48 4.28
C ASN A 225 -2.26 48.63 4.26
N GLU A 226 -1.63 48.40 5.42
CA GLU A 226 -0.46 47.53 5.56
C GLU A 226 -0.77 46.09 5.09
N ILE A 227 -1.89 45.53 5.54
CA ILE A 227 -2.33 44.19 5.13
C ILE A 227 -2.59 44.14 3.62
N ASN A 228 -3.23 45.16 3.04
CA ASN A 228 -3.48 45.22 1.59
C ASN A 228 -2.17 45.30 0.79
N THR A 229 -1.17 46.02 1.27
CA THR A 229 0.16 46.05 0.65
C THR A 229 0.80 44.67 0.66
N LEU A 230 0.85 44.01 1.83
CA LEU A 230 1.40 42.64 1.96
C LEU A 230 0.66 41.62 1.08
N TYR A 231 -0.66 41.72 1.01
CA TYR A 231 -1.46 40.86 0.14
C TYR A 231 -1.13 41.08 -1.35
N SER A 232 -0.93 42.33 -1.75
CA SER A 232 -0.56 42.68 -3.13
C SER A 232 0.85 42.17 -3.48
N GLU A 233 1.80 42.27 -2.55
CA GLU A 233 3.15 41.70 -2.68
C GLU A 233 3.10 40.18 -2.83
N LEU A 234 2.45 39.47 -1.90
CA LEU A 234 2.29 38.02 -1.93
C LEU A 234 1.63 37.55 -3.23
N LYS A 235 0.60 38.27 -3.70
CA LYS A 235 -0.07 37.99 -4.97
C LYS A 235 0.88 38.14 -6.16
N SER A 236 1.77 39.15 -6.15
CA SER A 236 2.75 39.34 -7.20
C SER A 236 3.83 38.24 -7.20
N GLU A 237 4.31 37.81 -6.03
CA GLU A 237 5.26 36.70 -5.90
C GLU A 237 4.66 35.38 -6.41
N TYR A 238 3.40 35.10 -6.03
CA TYR A 238 2.70 33.92 -6.50
C TYR A 238 2.57 33.90 -8.04
N LEU A 239 2.23 35.05 -8.65
CA LEU A 239 2.16 35.17 -10.11
C LEU A 239 3.53 34.95 -10.77
N ASN A 240 4.60 35.49 -10.19
CA ASN A 240 5.97 35.29 -10.69
C ASN A 240 6.38 33.81 -10.64
N LEU A 241 6.08 33.10 -9.54
CA LEU A 241 6.35 31.66 -9.41
C LEU A 241 5.55 30.83 -10.42
N ALA A 242 4.27 31.15 -10.61
CA ALA A 242 3.42 30.47 -11.59
C ALA A 242 3.91 30.66 -13.03
N THR A 243 4.49 31.83 -13.36
CA THR A 243 5.10 32.04 -14.69
C THR A 243 6.41 31.29 -14.88
N PHE A 244 7.20 31.06 -13.82
CA PHE A 244 8.48 30.33 -13.90
C PHE A 244 8.30 28.84 -14.24
N ASP A 245 7.25 28.21 -13.72
CA ASP A 245 6.90 26.81 -14.02
C ASP A 245 6.33 26.59 -15.42
N SER A 246 5.84 27.64 -16.09
CA SER A 246 5.31 27.54 -17.46
C SER A 246 6.38 27.33 -18.54
N SER A 247 7.66 27.34 -18.16
CA SER A 247 8.80 26.95 -19.01
C SER A 247 9.00 25.43 -19.13
N ASN A 248 8.30 24.61 -18.33
CA ASN A 248 8.31 23.16 -18.42
C ASN A 248 6.98 22.65 -19.01
N ASP A 249 7.00 22.38 -20.31
CA ASP A 249 5.83 22.29 -21.21
C ASP A 249 5.04 20.96 -21.11
N THR A 250 4.65 20.51 -19.90
CA THR A 250 3.85 19.27 -19.76
C THR A 250 2.60 19.34 -18.86
N LYS A 251 2.22 20.49 -18.30
CA LYS A 251 1.00 20.60 -17.45
C LYS A 251 0.19 21.87 -17.68
N LYS A 252 -0.37 22.04 -18.88
CA LYS A 252 -1.16 23.22 -19.28
C LYS A 252 -2.64 23.19 -18.87
N ASP A 253 -3.19 22.03 -18.48
CA ASP A 253 -4.64 21.88 -18.33
C ASP A 253 -5.19 22.27 -16.94
N ASP A 254 -4.37 22.31 -15.90
CA ASP A 254 -4.84 22.62 -14.53
C ASP A 254 -4.94 24.14 -14.24
N LEU A 255 -4.24 25.00 -15.00
CA LEU A 255 -4.23 26.45 -14.76
C LEU A 255 -5.50 27.19 -15.24
N VAL A 256 -6.25 26.60 -16.17
CA VAL A 256 -7.45 27.22 -16.76
C VAL A 256 -8.64 27.25 -15.78
N ASN A 257 -8.61 26.42 -14.73
CA ASN A 257 -9.69 26.39 -13.73
C ASN A 257 -9.57 27.49 -12.65
N PHE A 258 -8.37 28.02 -12.38
CA PHE A 258 -8.20 29.10 -11.39
C PHE A 258 -8.65 30.47 -11.90
N THR A 259 -8.53 30.75 -13.21
CA THR A 259 -9.01 32.01 -13.80
C THR A 259 -10.55 32.09 -13.84
N LYS A 260 -11.26 30.95 -13.79
CA LYS A 260 -12.72 30.90 -13.74
C LYS A 260 -13.31 31.20 -12.35
N ILE A 261 -12.55 30.99 -11.28
CA ILE A 261 -12.94 31.40 -9.91
C ILE A 261 -12.85 32.93 -9.75
N LYS A 262 -12.02 33.59 -10.58
CA LYS A 262 -11.74 35.02 -10.57
C LYS A 262 -12.97 35.91 -10.84
N SER A 263 -13.97 35.44 -11.59
CA SER A 263 -15.16 36.24 -11.90
C SER A 263 -16.18 36.34 -10.77
N ASN A 264 -16.10 35.48 -9.74
CA ASN A 264 -17.06 35.46 -8.63
C ASN A 264 -16.51 36.11 -7.36
N SER A 265 -15.21 36.31 -7.24
CA SER A 265 -14.58 36.90 -6.04
C SER A 265 -14.52 38.42 -6.05
N ASP A 266 -14.54 39.05 -7.23
CA ASP A 266 -14.49 40.50 -7.37
C ASP A 266 -15.81 41.19 -6.96
N GLU A 267 -16.91 40.43 -6.86
CA GLU A 267 -18.22 40.91 -6.40
C GLU A 267 -18.32 41.01 -4.86
N PHE A 268 -17.40 40.38 -4.12
CA PHE A 268 -17.39 40.38 -2.64
C PHE A 268 -16.47 41.44 -2.01
N MET A 269 -15.69 42.16 -2.83
CA MET A 269 -14.81 43.24 -2.39
C MET A 269 -15.55 44.58 -2.35
N ILE A 270 -16.53 44.70 -1.46
CA ILE A 270 -17.18 45.99 -1.18
C ILE A 270 -16.19 46.86 -0.38
N SER A 271 -15.81 48.00 -0.98
CA SER A 271 -14.98 49.04 -0.35
C SER A 271 -15.52 49.40 1.06
N PRO A 272 -14.71 49.33 2.14
CA PRO A 272 -15.19 49.56 3.50
C PRO A 272 -15.82 50.94 3.74
N GLY A 273 -15.46 51.93 2.92
CA GLY A 273 -16.05 53.27 2.96
C GLY A 273 -17.55 53.29 2.68
N ARG A 274 -18.05 52.47 1.75
CA ARG A 274 -19.49 52.42 1.42
C ARG A 274 -20.31 51.76 2.52
N LEU A 275 -19.82 50.67 3.14
CA LEU A 275 -20.57 49.95 4.17
C LEU A 275 -20.74 50.75 5.47
N PHE A 276 -19.81 51.65 5.80
CA PHE A 276 -19.92 52.52 6.97
C PHE A 276 -20.82 53.73 6.69
N ASP A 277 -20.69 54.38 5.53
CA ASP A 277 -21.52 55.55 5.17
C ASP A 277 -22.99 55.16 4.87
N ASP A 278 -23.23 53.99 4.27
CA ASP A 278 -24.59 53.52 3.97
C ASP A 278 -25.31 53.02 5.24
N LYS A 279 -24.59 52.44 6.22
CA LYS A 279 -25.17 52.09 7.52
C LYS A 279 -25.50 53.32 8.38
N ILE A 280 -24.73 54.40 8.26
CA ILE A 280 -25.04 55.67 8.95
C ILE A 280 -26.28 56.36 8.32
N LYS A 281 -26.50 56.23 7.01
CA LYS A 281 -27.74 56.70 6.35
C LYS A 281 -28.97 55.85 6.70
N LEU A 282 -28.80 54.55 6.92
CA LEU A 282 -29.89 53.63 7.33
C LEU A 282 -30.33 53.76 8.79
N LEU A 283 -29.55 54.45 9.63
CA LEU A 283 -29.91 54.75 11.02
C LEU A 283 -30.67 56.07 11.17
N ASN A 284 -31.07 56.71 10.07
CA ASN A 284 -32.00 57.83 10.10
C ASN A 284 -33.42 57.33 10.45
N PRO A 285 -34.03 57.73 11.58
CA PRO A 285 -35.30 57.18 12.07
C PRO A 285 -36.51 57.39 11.14
N GLN A 286 -36.38 58.15 10.05
CA GLN A 286 -37.47 58.37 9.10
C GLN A 286 -37.68 57.27 8.05
N ASN A 287 -36.78 56.26 7.95
CA ASN A 287 -36.83 55.25 6.87
C ASN A 287 -37.21 53.81 7.27
N ILE A 288 -37.68 53.57 8.49
CA ILE A 288 -38.12 52.23 8.91
C ILE A 288 -39.59 52.02 8.51
N LYS A 289 -39.84 51.49 7.31
CA LYS A 289 -41.12 50.83 6.99
C LYS A 289 -41.05 49.38 7.48
N ALA A 290 -41.98 49.02 8.36
CA ALA A 290 -42.09 47.70 8.96
C ALA A 290 -42.30 46.61 7.89
N THR A 291 -41.29 45.77 7.66
CA THR A 291 -41.43 44.52 6.92
C THR A 291 -41.77 43.39 7.91
N LYS A 292 -42.97 42.83 7.77
CA LYS A 292 -43.40 41.63 8.51
C LYS A 292 -42.58 40.42 8.05
N LEU A 293 -41.94 39.73 8.99
CA LEU A 293 -41.32 38.42 8.78
C LEU A 293 -42.41 37.34 8.62
N PRO A 294 -42.20 36.31 7.77
CA PRO A 294 -43.18 35.25 7.55
C PRO A 294 -43.16 34.27 8.73
N THR A 295 -44.35 33.99 9.26
CA THR A 295 -44.55 32.96 10.28
C THR A 295 -44.51 31.58 9.63
N HIS A 296 -43.51 30.76 9.97
CA HIS A 296 -43.48 29.34 9.61
C HIS A 296 -44.72 28.61 10.15
N SER A 297 -45.38 27.84 9.28
CA SER A 297 -46.60 27.12 9.63
C SER A 297 -46.33 26.00 10.64
N ALA A 298 -47.32 25.70 11.48
CA ALA A 298 -47.25 24.66 12.52
C ALA A 298 -46.89 23.25 11.98
N PHE A 299 -46.95 23.05 10.66
CA PHE A 299 -46.58 21.81 9.99
C PHE A 299 -45.06 21.54 10.01
N GLU A 300 -44.22 22.58 9.87
CA GLU A 300 -42.76 22.41 9.83
C GLU A 300 -42.15 22.14 11.21
N LYS A 301 -42.76 22.67 12.28
CA LYS A 301 -42.37 22.36 13.67
C LYS A 301 -42.64 20.91 14.06
N ARG A 302 -43.68 20.27 13.51
CA ARG A 302 -43.97 18.84 13.77
C ARG A 302 -42.99 17.89 13.08
N LYS A 303 -42.48 18.26 11.91
CA LYS A 303 -41.52 17.44 11.15
C LYS A 303 -40.15 17.35 11.83
N MET A 304 -39.70 18.42 12.49
CA MET A 304 -38.45 18.40 13.26
C MET A 304 -38.53 17.58 14.55
N LEU A 305 -39.68 17.60 15.25
CA LEU A 305 -39.85 16.84 16.50
C LEU A 305 -39.96 15.32 16.28
N GLN A 306 -40.44 14.87 15.12
CA GLN A 306 -40.47 13.44 14.77
C GLN A 306 -39.09 12.85 14.45
N GLN A 307 -38.14 13.66 14.00
CA GLN A 307 -36.78 13.18 13.70
C GLN A 307 -35.90 13.01 14.95
N MET A 308 -36.27 13.61 16.09
CA MET A 308 -35.47 13.54 17.31
C MET A 308 -35.82 12.37 18.26
N ASN A 309 -36.85 11.56 17.95
CA ASN A 309 -37.34 10.51 18.85
C ASN A 309 -36.91 9.06 18.48
N ILE A 310 -35.86 8.88 17.67
CA ILE A 310 -35.31 7.55 17.33
C ILE A 310 -33.99 7.34 18.06
N ILE A 311 -34.00 7.30 19.40
CA ILE A 311 -32.92 6.68 20.19
C ILE A 311 -33.56 5.96 21.40
N ARG A 312 -33.49 4.62 21.41
CA ARG A 312 -33.93 3.76 22.53
C ARG A 312 -32.97 3.86 23.72
N PRO A 313 -33.41 3.62 24.97
CA PRO A 313 -32.58 3.76 26.16
C PRO A 313 -31.66 2.55 26.37
N ILE A 314 -30.38 2.81 26.66
CA ILE A 314 -29.41 1.84 27.18
C ILE A 314 -29.68 1.64 28.68
N LYS A 315 -29.87 0.39 29.09
CA LYS A 315 -30.02 -0.04 30.48
C LYS A 315 -28.76 0.32 31.30
N ARG A 316 -28.92 1.08 32.38
CA ARG A 316 -27.90 1.27 33.43
C ARG A 316 -27.82 0.00 34.28
N GLN A 317 -26.66 -0.66 34.30
CA GLN A 317 -26.29 -1.57 35.37
C GLN A 317 -25.75 -0.79 36.57
N GLN A 318 -26.24 -1.15 37.74
CA GLN A 318 -25.87 -0.64 39.05
C GLN A 318 -24.52 -1.21 39.49
N GLY A 319 -23.71 -0.42 40.18
CA GLY A 319 -22.50 -0.91 40.84
C GLY A 319 -21.56 0.19 41.32
N ILE A 320 -22.01 1.06 42.23
CA ILE A 320 -21.11 1.92 43.02
C ILE A 320 -21.12 1.39 44.45
N LYS A 321 -20.05 0.71 44.83
CA LYS A 321 -19.72 0.39 46.22
C LYS A 321 -19.25 1.67 46.90
N THR A 322 -19.86 1.94 48.05
CA THR A 322 -19.48 2.94 49.05
C THR A 322 -18.10 2.62 49.64
N PHE A 323 -17.22 3.61 49.67
CA PHE A 323 -16.10 3.68 50.62
C PHE A 323 -16.00 5.14 51.09
N PHE A 324 -16.50 5.39 52.29
CA PHE A 324 -16.12 6.54 53.10
C PHE A 324 -15.40 5.96 54.32
N GLU A 325 -14.08 6.16 54.38
CA GLU A 325 -13.34 6.17 55.64
C GLU A 325 -13.11 7.64 56.02
N PRO A 326 -13.29 8.03 57.29
CA PRO A 326 -12.95 9.36 57.77
C PRO A 326 -11.61 9.32 58.49
N ILE A 327 -10.63 10.13 58.10
CA ILE A 327 -9.49 10.44 58.97
C ILE A 327 -9.04 11.90 58.79
N ASN A 328 -9.12 12.61 59.93
CA ASN A 328 -8.50 13.87 60.38
C ASN A 328 -9.00 15.21 59.84
#